data_AF-B4FE33-F1
#
_entry.id   AF-B4FE33-F1
#
_cell.length_a   1.000
_cell.length_b   1.000
_cell.length_c   1.000
_cell.angle_alpha   90.00
_cell.angle_beta   90.00
_cell.angle_gamma   90.00
#
_symmetry.space_group_name_H-M   'P 1'
#
loop_
_entity.id
_entity.type
_entity.pdbx_description
1 polymer ?
#
loop_
_entity_poly.entity_id
_entity_poly.type
_entity_poly.pdbx_seq_one_letter_code
_entity_poly.pdbx_strand_id
1 'polypeptide(L)'
;MGRDRASNAGIVAAGMDNGLIELWSVSGGRASSGTQLSVACVLRFDPLLCHVSTVHRLRWRCSTDEKSTLELASCGADHTVRVFEVCGSI
;
A
#
# COMPACT_ATOMS: atom_id res chain seq x y z
N MET A 1 -3.94 -1.40 3.92
CA MET A 1 -5.26 -1.48 4.56
C MET A 1 -5.65 -2.94 4.74
N GLY A 2 -6.07 -3.34 5.95
CA GLY A 2 -6.66 -4.66 6.17
C GLY A 2 -8.10 -4.69 5.65
N ARG A 3 -8.45 -5.74 4.88
CA ARG A 3 -9.78 -5.89 4.27
C ARG A 3 -10.62 -6.95 4.94
N ASP A 4 -10.01 -8.10 5.25
CA ASP A 4 -10.67 -9.16 5.99
C ASP A 4 -9.84 -9.52 7.21
N ARG A 5 -10.42 -9.24 8.39
CA ARG A 5 -9.81 -9.59 9.66
C ARG A 5 -9.74 -11.10 9.83
N ALA A 6 -10.72 -11.87 9.36
CA ALA A 6 -10.78 -13.32 9.55
C ALA A 6 -9.65 -14.06 8.82
N SER A 7 -9.31 -13.63 7.60
CA SER A 7 -8.21 -14.19 6.80
C SER A 7 -6.89 -13.41 6.89
N ASN A 8 -6.84 -12.33 7.69
CA ASN A 8 -5.73 -11.37 7.71
C ASN A 8 -5.34 -10.87 6.30
N ALA A 9 -6.32 -10.73 5.41
CA ALA A 9 -6.08 -10.32 4.03
C ALA A 9 -6.10 -8.79 3.89
N GLY A 10 -5.15 -8.24 3.15
CA GLY A 10 -5.09 -6.81 2.90
C GLY A 10 -3.91 -6.39 2.01
N ILE A 11 -3.84 -5.09 1.78
CA ILE A 11 -2.78 -4.46 0.99
C ILE A 11 -1.80 -3.73 1.91
N VAL A 12 -0.52 -3.90 1.70
CA VAL A 12 0.55 -3.16 2.38
C VAL A 12 1.20 -2.23 1.37
N ALA A 13 1.39 -0.96 1.74
CA ALA A 13 2.23 -0.04 0.97
C ALA A 13 3.63 -0.04 1.57
N ALA A 14 4.64 -0.22 0.72
CA ALA A 14 6.05 -0.18 1.10
C ALA A 14 6.73 0.99 0.38
N GLY A 15 7.46 1.81 1.13
CA GLY A 15 8.25 2.92 0.62
C GLY A 15 9.72 2.62 0.87
N MET A 16 10.56 2.82 -0.14
CA MET A 16 11.97 2.45 -0.12
C MET A 16 12.89 3.67 0.11
N ASP A 17 14.15 3.41 0.41
CA ASP A 17 15.22 4.41 0.57
C ASP A 17 15.61 5.11 -0.75
N ASN A 18 15.31 4.49 -1.89
CA ASN A 18 15.47 5.08 -3.22
C ASN A 18 14.21 5.83 -3.73
N GLY A 19 13.19 6.00 -2.88
CA GLY A 19 11.98 6.76 -3.19
C GLY A 19 10.89 5.99 -3.92
N LEU A 20 11.15 4.74 -4.31
CA LEU A 20 10.14 3.86 -4.92
C LEU A 20 9.03 3.51 -3.91
N ILE A 21 7.82 3.33 -4.44
CA ILE A 21 6.65 2.89 -3.69
C ILE A 21 6.07 1.64 -4.36
N GLU A 22 5.72 0.64 -3.56
CA GLU A 22 5.09 -0.60 -4.01
C GLU A 22 3.86 -0.96 -3.16
N LEU A 23 2.90 -1.63 -3.77
CA LEU A 23 1.78 -2.26 -3.08
C LEU A 23 1.93 -3.77 -3.11
N TRP A 24 1.70 -4.37 -1.94
CA TRP A 24 1.83 -5.80 -1.71
C TRP A 24 0.51 -6.36 -1.20
N SER A 25 0.01 -7.41 -1.83
CA SER A 25 -1.09 -8.21 -1.29
C SER A 25 -0.53 -9.19 -0.27
N VAL A 26 -1.17 -9.26 0.89
CA VAL A 26 -0.80 -10.15 2.00
C VAL A 26 -2.07 -10.86 2.48
N SER A 27 -2.00 -12.17 2.70
CA SER A 27 -3.09 -12.95 3.30
C SER A 27 -2.57 -14.13 4.11
N GLY A 28 -3.38 -14.63 5.05
CA GLY A 28 -3.06 -15.79 5.88
C GLY A 28 -2.23 -15.47 7.13
N GLY A 29 -1.43 -16.43 7.60
CA GLY A 29 -0.52 -16.23 8.73
C GLY A 29 -1.19 -16.32 10.11
N ARG A 30 -2.39 -16.88 10.22
CA ARG A 30 -2.95 -17.24 11.53
C ARG A 30 -2.36 -18.59 11.96
N ALA A 31 -1.53 -18.54 13.00
CA ALA A 31 -0.84 -19.71 13.56
C ALA A 31 -1.80 -20.87 13.93
N SER A 32 -3.08 -20.58 14.20
CA SER A 32 -4.08 -21.56 14.61
C SER A 32 -4.93 -22.15 13.47
N SER A 33 -4.87 -21.63 12.24
CA SER A 33 -5.74 -22.08 11.14
C SER A 33 -5.02 -22.86 10.03
N GLY A 34 -3.71 -23.12 10.17
CA GLY A 34 -2.92 -23.82 9.14
C GLY A 34 -2.83 -23.08 7.80
N THR A 35 -3.27 -21.82 7.73
CA THR A 35 -3.25 -21.02 6.51
C THR A 35 -1.85 -20.44 6.29
N GLN A 36 -1.19 -20.91 5.23
CA GLN A 36 0.12 -20.42 4.83
C GLN A 36 0.06 -18.92 4.50
N LEU A 37 1.08 -18.18 4.92
CA LEU A 37 1.24 -16.78 4.58
C LEU A 37 1.50 -16.65 3.07
N SER A 38 0.68 -15.85 2.38
CA SER A 38 0.88 -15.47 0.98
C SER A 38 1.21 -13.99 0.88
N VAL A 39 2.23 -13.66 0.09
CA VAL A 39 2.71 -12.29 -0.13
C VAL A 39 3.06 -12.12 -1.60
N ALA A 40 2.51 -11.11 -2.26
CA ALA A 40 2.78 -10.81 -3.66
C ALA A 40 2.82 -9.31 -3.93
N CYS A 41 3.81 -8.84 -4.67
CA CYS A 41 3.83 -7.46 -5.16
C CYS A 41 2.76 -7.31 -6.25
N VAL A 42 1.76 -6.46 -6.01
CA VAL A 42 0.61 -6.27 -6.92
C VAL A 42 0.70 -4.98 -7.73
N LEU A 43 1.45 -3.98 -7.25
CA LEU A 43 1.67 -2.74 -7.99
C LEU A 43 3.02 -2.16 -7.66
N ARG A 44 3.76 -1.73 -8.68
CA ARG A 44 4.91 -0.85 -8.56
C ARG A 44 4.52 0.48 -9.18
N PHE A 45 4.67 1.56 -8.43
CA PHE A 45 4.41 2.89 -8.98
C PHE A 45 5.48 3.24 -10.02
N ASP A 46 5.09 4.03 -11.03
CA ASP A 46 6.05 4.58 -11.98
C ASP A 46 7.13 5.36 -11.20
N PRO A 47 8.42 5.01 -11.35
CA PRO A 47 9.52 5.73 -10.68
C PRO A 47 9.51 7.24 -10.93
N LEU A 48 9.03 7.70 -12.09
CA LEU A 48 8.95 9.12 -12.43
C LEU A 48 7.87 9.87 -11.63
N LEU A 49 6.88 9.15 -11.12
CA LEU A 49 5.82 9.67 -10.26
C LEU A 49 6.14 9.49 -8.77
N CYS A 50 7.23 8.79 -8.44
CA CYS A 50 7.67 8.48 -7.08
C CYS A 50 8.59 9.56 -6.52
N HIS A 51 9.01 9.39 -5.27
CA HIS A 51 10.02 10.24 -4.66
C HIS A 51 11.39 10.00 -5.30
N VAL A 52 12.24 11.03 -5.31
CA VAL A 52 13.64 10.90 -5.80
C VAL A 52 14.62 10.50 -4.69
N SER A 53 14.12 10.30 -3.47
CA SER A 53 14.87 9.95 -2.26
C SER A 53 13.95 9.24 -1.26
N THR A 54 14.48 8.79 -0.13
CA THR A 54 13.80 7.97 0.89
C THR A 54 12.36 8.38 1.16
N VAL A 55 11.44 7.40 1.07
CA VAL A 55 10.06 7.57 1.54
C VAL A 55 10.04 7.47 3.07
N HIS A 56 9.60 8.52 3.75
CA HIS A 56 9.56 8.57 5.21
C HIS A 56 8.26 8.04 5.81
N ARG A 57 7.13 8.28 5.13
CA ARG A 57 5.82 7.87 5.65
C ARG A 57 4.85 7.57 4.52
N LEU A 58 4.03 6.56 4.74
CA LEU A 58 2.90 6.20 3.89
C LEU A 58 1.62 6.17 4.72
N ARG A 59 0.54 6.75 4.19
CA ARG A 59 -0.75 6.76 4.88
C ARG A 59 -1.91 6.54 3.92
N TRP A 60 -2.68 5.49 4.21
CA TRP A 60 -3.94 5.22 3.52
C TRP A 60 -5.06 6.12 4.03
N ARG A 61 -5.89 6.62 3.12
CA ARG A 61 -7.19 7.25 3.37
C ARG A 61 -8.25 6.52 2.53
N CYS A 62 -9.37 6.16 3.14
CA CYS A 62 -10.52 5.62 2.44
C CYS A 62 -11.59 6.70 2.45
N SER A 63 -12.03 7.14 1.28
CA SER A 63 -13.19 8.01 1.20
C SER A 63 -14.46 7.20 1.44
N THR A 64 -15.41 7.78 2.17
CA THR A 64 -16.74 7.20 2.43
C THR A 64 -17.75 7.56 1.35
N ASP A 65 -17.35 8.30 0.31
CA ASP A 65 -18.22 8.64 -0.82
C ASP A 65 -18.59 7.41 -1.65
N GLU A 66 -19.65 7.55 -2.47
CA GLU A 66 -20.31 6.47 -3.20
C GLU A 66 -19.41 5.69 -4.18
N LYS A 67 -18.22 6.23 -4.50
CA LYS A 67 -17.20 5.57 -5.34
C LYS A 67 -16.07 4.89 -4.56
N SER A 68 -16.07 4.96 -3.23
CA SER A 68 -15.05 4.43 -2.30
C SER A 68 -13.62 4.49 -2.88
N THR A 69 -13.13 5.71 -3.11
CA THR A 69 -11.77 5.91 -3.58
C THR A 69 -10.78 5.65 -2.44
N LEU A 70 -9.75 4.85 -2.75
CA LEU A 70 -8.65 4.58 -1.84
C LEU A 70 -7.48 5.48 -2.23
N GLU A 71 -6.99 6.26 -1.29
CA GLU A 71 -5.87 7.17 -1.53
C GLU A 71 -4.68 6.80 -0.65
N LEU A 72 -3.49 6.97 -1.22
CA LEU A 72 -2.22 6.78 -0.54
C LEU A 72 -1.44 8.09 -0.56
N ALA A 73 -1.25 8.68 0.61
CA ALA A 73 -0.36 9.81 0.80
C ALA A 73 1.05 9.32 1.16
N SER A 74 2.06 9.98 0.61
CA SER A 74 3.48 9.74 0.86
C SER A 74 4.22 11.04 1.10
N CYS A 75 5.22 11.01 1.99
CA CYS A 75 6.22 12.07 2.10
C CYS A 75 7.62 11.47 2.15
N GLY A 76 8.60 12.20 1.63
CA GLY A 76 9.97 11.72 1.50
C GLY A 76 11.02 12.78 1.76
N ALA A 77 12.29 12.36 1.70
CA ALA A 77 13.47 13.20 1.89
C ALA A 77 13.69 14.20 0.73
N ASP A 78 12.88 14.14 -0.33
CA ASP A 78 12.88 15.09 -1.44
C ASP A 78 12.02 16.35 -1.16
N HIS A 79 11.57 16.53 0.08
CA HIS A 79 10.71 17.64 0.52
C HIS A 79 9.37 17.74 -0.21
N THR A 80 8.90 16.63 -0.80
CA THR A 80 7.59 16.59 -1.46
C THR A 80 6.58 15.75 -0.69
N VAL A 81 5.31 16.00 -0.96
CA VAL A 81 4.18 15.15 -0.59
C VAL A 81 3.48 14.72 -1.86
N ARG A 82 3.18 13.43 -2.00
CA ARG A 82 2.46 12.88 -3.15
C ARG A 82 1.22 12.17 -2.67
N VAL A 83 0.11 12.38 -3.37
CA VAL A 83 -1.17 11.70 -3.11
C VAL A 83 -1.52 10.93 -4.36
N PHE A 84 -1.70 9.62 -4.20
CA PHE A 84 -2.07 8.73 -5.27
C PHE A 84 -3.50 8.25 -5.04
N GLU A 85 -4.34 8.36 -6.06
CA GLU A 85 -5.58 7.61 -6.12
C GLU A 85 -5.28 6.18 -6.57
N VAL A 86 -5.71 5.20 -5.79
CA VAL A 86 -5.48 3.77 -6.04
C VAL A 86 -6.82 3.14 -6.42
N CYS A 87 -7.10 3.14 -7.72
CA CYS A 87 -8.29 2.53 -8.29
C CYS A 87 -8.02 1.07 -8.68
N GLY A 88 -8.79 0.14 -8.11
CA GLY A 88 -8.75 -1.25 -8.56
C GLY A 88 -9.51 -2.20 -7.64
N SER A 89 -9.95 -3.32 -8.22
CA SER A 89 -10.28 -4.54 -7.47
C SER A 89 -8.98 -5.14 -6.93
N ILE A 90 -8.28 -4.42 -6.06
CA ILE A 90 -7.18 -5.00 -5.28
C ILE A 90 -7.75 -6.09 -4.39
#